data_AF-A0A925BWE1-F1
#
_entry.id   AF-A0A925BWE1-F1
#
_cell.length_a   1.000
_cell.length_b   1.000
_cell.length_c   1.000
_cell.angle_alpha   90.00
_cell.angle_beta   90.00
_cell.angle_gamma   90.00
#
_symmetry.space_group_name_H-M   'P 1'
#
loop_
_entity.id
_entity.type
_entity.pdbx_description
1 polymer ?
#
loop_
_entity_poly.entity_id
_entity_poly.type
_entity_poly.pdbx_seq_one_letter_code
_entity_poly.pdbx_strand_id
1 'polypeptide(L)'
;MKPETVEQEVLLLATSTFSKRQFCEIDTQPGEQTNLNPREYLEKSCWNGLLISLLPDIIKSNNDLFVWKVENHQFFLRISLGSRPPEIESRFSLDPDSFLPYKQMN
;
A
#
# COMPACT_ATOMS: atom_id res chain seq x y z
N MET A 1 30.22 1.42 -7.72
CA MET A 1 28.97 0.69 -8.06
C MET A 1 27.80 1.55 -7.63
N LYS A 2 26.81 1.77 -8.50
CA LYS A 2 25.54 2.39 -8.09
C LYS A 2 24.75 1.34 -7.29
N PRO A 3 24.17 1.67 -6.13
CA PRO A 3 23.34 0.73 -5.40
C PRO A 3 22.13 0.39 -6.29
N GLU A 4 21.85 -0.90 -6.47
CA GLU A 4 20.61 -1.34 -7.10
C GLU A 4 19.48 -1.06 -6.12
N THR A 5 18.64 -0.07 -6.43
CA THR A 5 17.40 0.17 -5.71
C THR A 5 16.36 -0.84 -6.17
N VAL A 6 15.74 -1.53 -5.21
CA VAL A 6 14.61 -2.42 -5.48
C VAL A 6 13.37 -1.66 -5.08
N GLU A 7 12.52 -1.40 -6.07
CA GLU A 7 11.19 -0.84 -5.90
C GLU A 7 10.18 -1.85 -6.41
N GLN A 8 9.10 -2.05 -5.64
CA GLN A 8 8.05 -2.97 -5.98
C GLN A 8 6.69 -2.32 -5.73
N GLU A 9 5.77 -2.48 -6.69
CA GLU A 9 4.41 -2.00 -6.60
C GLU A 9 3.44 -3.18 -6.54
N VAL A 10 2.52 -3.14 -5.58
CA VAL A 10 1.45 -4.13 -5.44
C VAL A 10 0.11 -3.42 -5.59
N LEU A 11 -0.70 -3.90 -6.55
CA LEU A 11 -2.06 -3.43 -6.78
C LEU A 11 -3.05 -4.44 -6.21
N LEU A 12 -3.68 -4.09 -5.10
CA LEU A 12 -4.64 -4.94 -4.42
C LEU A 12 -6.07 -4.50 -4.78
N LEU A 13 -6.79 -5.33 -5.54
CA LEU A 13 -8.18 -5.06 -5.89
C LEU A 13 -9.08 -5.13 -4.65
N ALA A 14 -9.50 -3.98 -4.13
CA ALA A 14 -10.25 -3.86 -2.88
C ALA A 14 -11.68 -4.46 -2.99
N THR A 15 -12.18 -4.68 -4.20
CA THR A 15 -13.47 -5.34 -4.46
C THR A 15 -13.35 -6.87 -4.52
N SER A 16 -12.13 -7.41 -4.53
CA SER A 16 -11.89 -8.85 -4.65
C SER A 16 -12.36 -9.61 -3.42
N THR A 17 -12.72 -10.88 -3.61
CA THR A 17 -13.05 -11.80 -2.50
C THR A 17 -11.84 -12.09 -1.62
N PHE A 18 -10.62 -11.98 -2.16
CA PHE A 18 -9.37 -12.12 -1.43
C PHE A 18 -9.25 -11.08 -0.31
N SER A 19 -9.43 -9.80 -0.65
CA SER A 19 -9.32 -8.68 0.30
C SER A 19 -10.33 -8.80 1.46
N LYS A 20 -11.54 -9.29 1.18
CA LYS A 20 -12.59 -9.42 2.21
C LYS A 20 -12.33 -10.53 3.22
N ARG A 21 -11.79 -11.67 2.79
CA ARG A 21 -11.57 -12.83 3.68
C ARG A 21 -10.27 -12.69 4.46
N GLN A 22 -9.17 -12.41 3.77
CA GLN A 22 -7.84 -12.46 4.37
C GLN A 22 -7.55 -11.29 5.30
N PHE A 23 -8.14 -10.12 5.06
CA PHE A 23 -7.84 -8.96 5.90
C PHE A 23 -8.83 -8.87 7.05
N CYS A 24 -10.15 -8.88 6.79
CA CYS A 24 -11.16 -8.69 7.84
C CYS A 24 -11.12 -9.73 8.97
N GLU A 25 -10.61 -10.93 8.72
CA GLU A 25 -10.62 -12.05 9.68
C GLU A 25 -9.35 -12.14 10.54
N ILE A 26 -8.22 -11.53 10.14
CA ILE A 26 -6.90 -11.76 10.76
C ILE A 26 -6.55 -10.72 11.83
N ASP A 27 -6.98 -9.45 11.69
CA ASP A 27 -6.62 -8.36 12.62
C ASP A 27 -7.80 -7.98 13.55
N THR A 28 -8.84 -8.80 13.67
CA THR A 28 -9.97 -8.53 14.57
C THR A 28 -9.61 -8.92 16.00
N GLN A 29 -8.98 -8.01 16.74
CA GLN A 29 -8.97 -8.13 18.19
C GLN A 29 -10.39 -7.91 18.74
N PRO A 30 -10.87 -8.71 19.72
CA PRO A 30 -12.20 -8.57 20.29
C PRO A 30 -12.29 -7.23 21.05
N GLY A 31 -12.78 -6.18 20.38
CA GLY A 31 -12.95 -4.84 20.94
C GLY A 31 -12.60 -3.68 20.00
N GLU A 32 -11.83 -3.94 18.94
CA GLU A 32 -11.37 -2.91 17.98
C GLU A 32 -12.27 -2.75 16.75
N GLN A 33 -13.51 -3.27 16.79
CA GLN A 33 -14.54 -2.96 15.80
C GLN A 33 -15.05 -1.51 15.97
N THR A 34 -14.12 -0.56 15.90
CA THR A 34 -14.46 0.80 15.49
C THR A 34 -15.01 0.72 14.06
N ASN A 35 -15.99 1.55 13.75
CA ASN A 35 -16.81 1.53 12.53
C ASN A 35 -16.04 1.81 11.22
N LEU A 36 -14.85 1.25 11.05
CA LEU A 36 -14.03 1.40 9.86
C LEU A 36 -14.71 0.68 8.70
N ASN A 37 -14.80 1.38 7.58
CA ASN A 37 -15.26 0.74 6.38
C ASN A 37 -14.23 -0.34 5.95
N PRO A 38 -14.63 -1.38 5.19
CA PRO A 38 -13.72 -2.46 4.81
C PRO A 38 -12.44 -2.00 4.08
N ARG A 39 -12.45 -0.82 3.44
CA ARG A 39 -11.27 -0.28 2.75
C ARG A 39 -10.29 0.39 3.71
N GLU A 40 -10.78 1.17 4.67
CA GLU A 40 -9.96 1.78 5.73
C GLU A 40 -9.27 0.69 6.55
N TYR A 41 -10.01 -0.37 6.86
CA TYR A 41 -9.44 -1.53 7.54
C TYR A 41 -8.33 -2.17 6.70
N LEU A 42 -8.60 -2.41 5.41
CA LEU A 42 -7.63 -3.00 4.48
C LEU A 42 -6.36 -2.16 4.35
N GLU A 43 -6.51 -0.84 4.26
CA GLU A 43 -5.41 0.12 4.23
C GLU A 43 -4.58 0.07 5.52
N LYS A 44 -5.24 0.09 6.69
CA LYS A 44 -4.59 -0.05 8.00
C LYS A 44 -3.80 -1.36 8.11
N SER A 45 -4.40 -2.47 7.69
CA SER A 45 -3.73 -3.78 7.71
C SER A 45 -2.52 -3.83 6.79
N CYS A 46 -2.56 -3.18 5.62
CA CYS A 46 -1.39 -3.06 4.74
C CYS A 46 -0.25 -2.29 5.41
N TRP A 47 -0.56 -1.19 6.12
CA TRP A 47 0.42 -0.44 6.92
C TRP A 47 1.01 -1.25 8.08
N ASN A 48 0.21 -2.11 8.70
CA ASN A 48 0.66 -2.99 9.79
C ASN A 48 1.56 -4.14 9.32
N GLY A 49 1.91 -4.21 8.03
CA GLY A 49 2.76 -5.27 7.48
C GLY A 49 2.03 -6.59 7.20
N LEU A 50 0.70 -6.63 7.33
CA LEU A 50 -0.11 -7.82 7.03
C LEU A 50 0.04 -8.25 5.56
N LEU A 51 0.37 -7.32 4.65
CA LEU A 51 0.60 -7.66 3.25
C LEU A 51 1.75 -8.66 3.07
N ILE A 52 2.82 -8.53 3.86
CA ILE A 52 4.00 -9.40 3.81
C ILE A 52 3.64 -10.80 4.31
N SER A 53 2.79 -10.90 5.33
CA SER A 53 2.33 -12.19 5.85
C SER A 53 1.34 -12.90 4.92
N LEU A 54 0.52 -12.14 4.19
CA LEU A 54 -0.51 -12.71 3.31
C LEU A 54 0.00 -13.08 1.91
N LEU A 55 0.98 -12.34 1.40
CA LEU A 55 1.51 -12.52 0.04
C LEU A 55 3.04 -12.68 0.06
N PRO A 56 3.58 -13.63 0.84
CA PRO A 56 5.03 -13.80 1.01
C PRO A 56 5.74 -14.15 -0.30
N ASP A 57 5.05 -14.81 -1.23
CA ASP A 57 5.60 -15.17 -2.54
C ASP A 57 5.65 -13.98 -3.52
N ILE A 58 4.79 -12.97 -3.31
CA ILE A 58 4.72 -11.77 -4.15
C ILE A 58 5.75 -10.76 -3.66
N ILE A 59 5.83 -10.57 -2.34
CA ILE A 59 6.83 -9.72 -1.71
C ILE A 59 8.03 -10.61 -1.45
N LYS A 60 8.81 -10.86 -2.52
CA LYS A 60 10.02 -11.67 -2.43
C LYS A 60 10.85 -11.21 -1.22
N SER A 61 11.39 -12.19 -0.51
CA SER A 61 12.23 -12.14 0.69
C SER A 61 13.55 -11.35 0.54
N ASN A 62 13.54 -10.21 -0.16
CA ASN A 62 14.50 -9.16 0.09
C ASN A 62 14.10 -8.59 1.45
N ASN A 63 14.75 -9.06 2.51
CA ASN A 63 14.51 -8.72 3.91
C ASN A 63 14.58 -7.21 4.24
N ASP A 64 14.82 -6.37 3.23
CA ASP A 64 15.04 -4.93 3.34
C ASP A 64 13.92 -4.11 2.68
N LEU A 65 12.82 -4.70 2.20
CA LEU A 65 11.71 -3.93 1.62
C LEU A 65 10.75 -3.40 2.69
N PHE A 66 10.58 -2.08 2.71
CA PHE A 66 9.65 -1.37 3.59
C PHE A 66 8.46 -0.83 2.81
N VAL A 67 7.28 -0.81 3.44
CA VAL A 67 6.10 -0.13 2.89
C VAL A 67 6.31 1.38 3.02
N TRP A 68 6.39 2.08 1.90
CA TRP A 68 6.60 3.54 1.86
C TRP A 68 5.32 4.31 1.65
N LYS A 69 4.39 3.74 0.87
CA LYS A 69 3.14 4.41 0.51
C LYS A 69 2.05 3.36 0.36
N VAL A 70 0.87 3.67 0.91
CA VAL A 70 -0.37 2.97 0.61
C VAL A 70 -1.35 4.03 0.13
N GLU A 71 -1.90 3.84 -1.06
CA GLU A 71 -2.83 4.77 -1.68
C GLU A 71 -4.14 4.11 -1.98
N ASN A 72 -5.20 4.74 -1.50
CA ASN A 72 -6.57 4.28 -1.67
C ASN A 72 -7.15 4.87 -2.96
N HIS A 73 -7.27 4.04 -3.98
CA HIS A 73 -7.96 4.39 -5.22
C HIS A 73 -9.35 3.76 -5.24
N GLN A 74 -10.19 4.24 -6.17
CA GLN A 74 -11.59 3.83 -6.28
C GLN A 74 -11.79 2.30 -6.38
N PHE A 75 -10.86 1.57 -7.00
CA PHE A 75 -10.98 0.14 -7.28
C PHE A 75 -9.90 -0.73 -6.65
N PHE A 76 -8.78 -0.13 -6.26
CA PHE A 76 -7.63 -0.84 -5.73
C PHE A 76 -6.89 -0.02 -4.68
N LEU A 77 -6.12 -0.71 -3.85
CA LEU A 77 -5.08 -0.10 -3.04
C LEU A 77 -3.75 -0.29 -3.77
N ARG A 78 -3.01 0.80 -3.97
CA ARG A 78 -1.63 0.76 -4.46
C ARG A 78 -0.69 0.76 -3.28
N ILE A 79 0.24 -0.18 -3.25
CA ILE A 79 1.19 -0.32 -2.17
C ILE A 79 2.59 -0.28 -2.76
N SER A 80 3.37 0.71 -2.34
CA SER A 80 4.74 0.92 -2.80
C SER A 80 5.71 0.41 -1.74
N LEU A 81 6.56 -0.53 -2.15
CA LEU A 81 7.59 -1.16 -1.35
C LEU A 81 8.96 -0.76 -1.90
N GLY A 82 9.93 -0.54 -1.02
CA GLY A 82 11.27 -0.16 -1.44
C GLY A 82 12.32 -0.38 -0.38
N SER A 83 13.57 -0.61 -0.80
CA SER A 83 14.70 -0.78 0.14
C SER A 83 15.22 0.52 0.75
N ARG A 84 14.79 1.66 0.19
CA ARG A 84 15.13 3.02 0.61
C ARG A 84 13.93 3.94 0.35
N PRO A 85 13.86 5.11 1.02
CA PRO A 85 12.83 6.10 0.70
C PRO A 85 12.85 6.41 -0.80
N PRO A 86 11.70 6.44 -1.47
CA PRO A 86 11.65 6.78 -2.89
C PRO A 86 12.13 8.22 -3.11
N GLU A 87 13.07 8.42 -4.04
CA GLU A 87 13.45 9.75 -4.50
C GLU A 87 12.38 10.25 -5.48
N ILE A 88 11.46 11.09 -5.00
CA ILE A 88 10.42 11.68 -5.85
C ILE A 88 11.03 12.82 -6.67
N GLU A 89 11.50 12.50 -7.88
CA GLU A 89 11.87 13.52 -8.87
C GLU A 89 10.62 14.09 -9.55
N SER A 90 9.97 15.06 -8.89
CA SER A 90 8.74 15.73 -9.36
C SER A 90 8.79 16.17 -10.84
N ARG A 91 9.96 16.55 -11.37
CA ARG A 91 10.12 17.00 -12.77
C ARG A 91 10.00 15.88 -13.82
N PHE A 92 10.21 14.62 -13.43
CA PHE A 92 10.13 13.46 -14.32
C PHE A 92 9.02 12.49 -13.91
N SER A 93 8.31 12.81 -12.84
CA SER A 93 7.23 11.99 -12.33
C SER A 93 6.01 12.07 -13.26
N LEU A 94 5.43 10.90 -13.53
CA LEU A 94 4.16 10.77 -14.24
C LEU A 94 2.96 10.83 -13.29
N ASP A 95 3.20 10.85 -11.98
CA ASP A 95 2.16 10.98 -10.96
C ASP A 95 1.57 12.40 -11.01
N PRO A 96 0.30 12.57 -11.40
CA PRO A 96 -0.32 13.90 -11.46
C PRO A 96 -0.25 14.63 -10.11
N ASP A 97 -0.33 13.91 -8.99
CA ASP A 97 -0.27 14.51 -7.65
C ASP A 97 1.13 15.06 -7.30
N SER A 98 2.15 14.66 -8.06
CA SER A 98 3.54 15.11 -7.84
C SER A 98 3.91 16.41 -8.55
N PHE A 99 3.12 16.88 -9.52
CA PHE A 99 3.39 18.10 -10.28
C PHE A 99 2.16 18.97 -10.55
N LEU A 100 0.94 18.48 -10.35
CA LEU A 100 -0.25 19.32 -10.41
C LEU A 100 -0.33 20.19 -9.14
N PRO A 101 -0.45 21.52 -9.27
CA PRO A 101 -0.71 22.36 -8.12
C PRO A 101 -2.09 22.00 -7.55
N TYR A 102 -2.13 21.74 -6.25
CA TYR A 102 -3.35 21.36 -5.52
C TYR A 102 -4.43 22.43 -5.76
N LYS A 103 -5.39 22.15 -6.63
CA LYS A 103 -6.51 23.04 -6.90
C LYS A 103 -7.62 22.63 -5.95
N GLN A 104 -7.79 23.36 -4.85
CA GLN A 104 -8.99 23.20 -4.01
C GLN A 104 -10.21 23.45 -4.90
N MET A 105 -10.99 22.40 -5.16
CA MET A 105 -12.33 22.55 -5.72
C MET A 105 -13.24 22.93 -4.55
N ASN A 106 -13.71 24.18 -4.58
CA ASN A 106 -14.76 24.70 -3.70
C ASN A 106 -16.11 24.03 -4.00
#